data_AF-A0A3G8YDB1-F1
#
_entry.id   AF-A0A3G8YDB1-F1
#
_cell.length_a   1.000
_cell.length_b   1.000
_cell.length_c   1.000
_cell.angle_alpha   90.00
_cell.angle_beta   90.00
_cell.angle_gamma   90.00
#
_symmetry.space_group_name_H-M   'P 1'
#
loop_
_entity.id
_entity.type
_entity.pdbx_description
1 polymer ?
#
loop_
_entity_poly.entity_id
_entity_poly.type
_entity_poly.pdbx_seq_one_letter_code
_entity_poly.pdbx_strand_id
1 'polypeptide(L)'
;MTKFKIGLILIIISFIACVINLYLIIFGGIVFIIGCIFILISDTRIKIKIATILIPLILYIPATFLFLMAYNYTSPKIFLIPKNYNGKLRIVYEEKCGQKLRTEDGKEIFEFPKNGILILSEKFNGNINHKYYFVDSKGIKTEIPQANIDKQNLRFPNVSILGAGTMSDKEIKIGVSSDYDIDAVKYTDFFVNQKENDDFDYKKEQKFDSLTFAVVDLCRNK
;
A
#
# COMPACT_ATOMS: atom_id res chain seq x y z
N MET A 1 -36.31 -27.90 -0.24
CA MET A 1 -35.38 -27.27 -1.21
C MET A 1 -34.75 -28.37 -2.06
N THR A 2 -34.76 -28.26 -3.40
CA THR A 2 -34.24 -29.35 -4.26
C THR A 2 -32.72 -29.50 -4.12
N LYS A 3 -32.18 -30.72 -4.19
CA LYS A 3 -30.74 -31.03 -4.07
C LYS A 3 -29.86 -30.13 -4.95
N PHE A 4 -30.34 -29.87 -6.18
CA PHE A 4 -29.70 -28.95 -7.12
C PHE A 4 -29.58 -27.51 -6.58
N LYS A 5 -30.63 -26.95 -5.98
CA LYS A 5 -30.60 -25.59 -5.42
C LYS A 5 -29.60 -25.49 -4.27
N ILE A 6 -29.48 -26.53 -3.44
CA ILE A 6 -28.51 -26.57 -2.33
C ILE A 6 -27.09 -26.55 -2.91
N GLY A 7 -26.81 -27.43 -3.87
CA GLY A 7 -25.50 -27.46 -4.53
C GLY A 7 -25.13 -26.16 -5.24
N LEU A 8 -26.08 -25.53 -5.93
CA LEU A 8 -25.89 -24.23 -6.58
C LEU A 8 -25.52 -23.13 -5.59
N ILE A 9 -26.22 -23.04 -4.46
CA ILE A 9 -25.91 -22.03 -3.43
C ILE A 9 -24.51 -22.24 -2.85
N LEU A 10 -24.12 -23.48 -2.56
CA LEU A 10 -22.79 -23.80 -2.06
C LEU A 10 -21.69 -23.40 -3.06
N ILE A 11 -21.90 -23.67 -4.34
CA ILE A 11 -20.98 -23.26 -5.41
C ILE A 11 -20.87 -21.74 -5.50
N ILE A 12 -21.99 -21.00 -5.46
CA ILE A 12 -21.99 -19.54 -5.54
C ILE A 12 -21.28 -18.92 -4.33
N ILE A 13 -21.59 -19.38 -3.12
CA ILE A 13 -20.96 -18.87 -1.88
C ILE A 13 -19.46 -19.12 -1.92
N SER A 14 -19.05 -20.34 -2.28
CA SER A 14 -17.64 -20.68 -2.43
C SER A 14 -16.94 -19.79 -3.46
N PHE A 15 -17.55 -19.63 -4.64
CA PHE A 15 -17.00 -18.80 -5.71
C PHE A 15 -16.76 -17.36 -5.24
N ILE A 16 -17.77 -16.74 -4.63
CA ILE A 16 -17.65 -15.36 -4.13
C ILE A 16 -16.57 -15.25 -3.05
N ALA A 17 -16.53 -16.19 -2.10
CA ALA A 17 -15.53 -16.20 -1.04
C ALA A 17 -14.10 -16.30 -1.60
N CYS A 18 -13.87 -17.19 -2.56
CA CYS A 18 -12.57 -17.37 -3.21
C CYS A 18 -12.14 -16.17 -4.07
N VAL A 19 -13.10 -15.44 -4.67
CA VAL A 19 -12.83 -14.21 -5.46
C VAL A 19 -12.40 -13.06 -4.53
N ILE A 20 -13.05 -12.93 -3.37
CA ILE A 20 -12.76 -11.85 -2.42
C ILE A 20 -11.43 -12.08 -1.69
N ASN A 21 -11.11 -13.32 -1.34
CA ASN A 21 -9.92 -13.63 -0.54
C ASN A 21 -9.25 -14.94 -1.00
N LEU A 22 -7.99 -14.81 -1.43
CA LEU A 22 -7.17 -15.94 -1.89
C LEU A 22 -6.97 -17.01 -0.79
N TYR A 23 -6.88 -16.62 0.48
CA TYR A 23 -6.74 -17.58 1.59
C TYR A 23 -7.95 -18.48 1.76
N LEU A 24 -9.14 -18.03 1.32
CA LEU A 24 -10.36 -18.82 1.39
C LEU A 24 -10.42 -19.89 0.31
N ILE A 25 -9.46 -19.99 -0.62
CA ILE A 25 -9.45 -21.05 -1.64
C ILE A 25 -9.44 -22.45 -1.03
N ILE A 26 -8.73 -22.66 0.08
CA ILE A 26 -8.64 -23.99 0.72
C ILE A 26 -10.02 -24.40 1.27
N PHE A 27 -10.65 -23.52 2.07
CA PHE A 27 -11.96 -23.79 2.66
C PHE A 27 -13.09 -23.76 1.63
N GLY A 28 -13.06 -22.76 0.74
CA GLY A 28 -13.97 -22.61 -0.37
C GLY A 28 -13.91 -23.78 -1.34
N GLY A 29 -12.72 -24.33 -1.60
CA GLY A 29 -12.53 -25.52 -2.42
C GLY A 29 -13.29 -26.73 -1.88
N ILE A 30 -13.25 -26.96 -0.55
CA ILE A 30 -14.02 -28.04 0.08
C ILE A 30 -15.52 -27.81 -0.09
N VAL A 31 -16.00 -26.59 0.18
CA VAL A 31 -17.42 -26.23 0.02
C VAL A 31 -17.87 -26.37 -1.45
N PHE A 32 -17.01 -26.02 -2.40
CA PHE A 32 -17.25 -26.17 -3.83
C PHE A 32 -17.41 -27.64 -4.22
N ILE A 33 -16.53 -28.51 -3.72
CA ILE A 33 -16.60 -29.97 -3.97
C ILE A 33 -17.90 -30.54 -3.41
N ILE A 34 -18.30 -30.16 -2.19
CA ILE A 34 -19.58 -30.59 -1.61
C ILE A 34 -20.74 -30.11 -2.50
N GLY A 35 -20.72 -28.86 -2.95
CA GLY A 35 -21.71 -28.32 -3.88
C GLY A 35 -21.79 -29.11 -5.19
N CYS A 36 -20.65 -29.50 -5.76
CA CYS A 36 -20.58 -30.35 -6.95
C CYS A 36 -21.24 -31.72 -6.72
N ILE A 37 -20.98 -32.37 -5.58
CA ILE A 37 -21.61 -33.66 -5.22
C ILE A 37 -23.14 -33.53 -5.19
N PHE A 38 -23.68 -32.47 -4.57
CA PHE A 38 -25.12 -32.22 -4.53
C PHE A 38 -25.74 -32.00 -5.93
N ILE A 39 -25.02 -31.34 -6.84
CA ILE A 39 -25.46 -31.14 -8.22
C ILE A 39 -25.42 -32.46 -9.01
N LEU A 40 -24.36 -33.25 -8.86
CA LEU A 40 -24.20 -34.53 -9.56
C LEU A 40 -25.31 -35.53 -9.19
N ILE A 41 -25.70 -35.59 -7.91
CA ILE A 41 -26.78 -36.46 -7.39
C ILE A 41 -28.20 -35.96 -7.74
N SER A 42 -28.34 -34.74 -8.26
CA SER A 42 -29.66 -34.18 -8.59
C SER A 42 -30.28 -34.77 -9.86
N ASP A 43 -31.60 -34.72 -10.01
CA ASP A 43 -32.33 -35.24 -11.17
C ASP A 43 -32.31 -34.30 -12.41
N THR A 44 -31.37 -33.36 -12.44
CA THR A 44 -31.26 -32.36 -13.51
C THR A 44 -30.55 -32.89 -14.76
N ARG A 45 -30.78 -32.24 -15.90
CA ARG A 45 -30.13 -32.59 -17.18
C ARG A 45 -28.61 -32.45 -17.06
N ILE A 46 -27.87 -33.41 -17.63
CA ILE A 46 -26.40 -33.45 -17.55
C ILE A 46 -25.71 -32.17 -18.06
N LYS A 47 -26.25 -31.55 -19.12
CA LYS A 47 -25.71 -30.28 -19.66
C LYS A 47 -25.75 -29.15 -18.63
N ILE A 48 -26.82 -29.08 -17.83
CA ILE A 48 -26.97 -28.06 -16.78
C ILE A 48 -25.99 -28.34 -15.65
N LYS A 49 -25.83 -29.60 -15.23
CA LYS A 49 -24.86 -29.99 -14.21
C LYS A 49 -23.43 -29.56 -14.58
N ILE A 50 -23.02 -29.90 -15.80
CA ILE A 50 -21.68 -29.56 -16.32
C ILE A 50 -21.50 -28.05 -16.39
N ALA A 51 -22.48 -27.31 -16.93
CA ALA A 51 -22.41 -25.85 -17.03
C ALA A 51 -22.26 -25.19 -15.64
N THR A 52 -23.04 -25.61 -14.64
CA THR A 52 -22.97 -25.03 -13.29
C THR A 52 -21.63 -25.27 -12.61
N ILE A 53 -20.92 -26.36 -12.93
CA ILE A 53 -19.59 -26.64 -12.36
C ILE A 53 -18.49 -25.91 -13.14
N LEU A 54 -18.54 -25.90 -14.46
CA LEU A 54 -17.48 -25.32 -15.31
C LEU A 54 -17.49 -23.79 -15.34
N ILE A 55 -18.66 -23.15 -15.34
CA ILE A 55 -18.77 -21.69 -15.43
C ILE A 55 -18.00 -20.99 -14.30
N PRO A 56 -18.18 -21.34 -13.01
CA PRO A 56 -17.41 -20.74 -11.92
C PRO A 56 -15.90 -20.96 -12.03
N LEU A 57 -15.46 -22.14 -12.50
CA LEU A 57 -14.03 -22.43 -12.68
C LEU A 57 -13.41 -21.55 -13.77
N ILE A 58 -14.11 -21.38 -14.89
CA ILE A 58 -13.65 -20.52 -16.00
C ILE A 58 -13.70 -19.05 -15.59
N LEU A 59 -14.75 -18.63 -14.88
CA LEU A 59 -14.93 -17.24 -14.47
C LEU A 59 -14.07 -16.83 -13.27
N TYR A 60 -13.40 -17.77 -12.58
CA TYR A 60 -12.66 -17.46 -11.37
C TYR A 60 -11.56 -16.40 -11.60
N ILE A 61 -10.70 -16.61 -12.60
CA ILE A 61 -9.61 -15.69 -12.93
C ILE A 61 -10.13 -14.31 -13.37
N PRO A 62 -11.03 -14.18 -14.37
CA PRO A 62 -11.52 -12.86 -14.77
C PRO A 62 -12.33 -12.15 -13.68
N ALA A 63 -13.09 -12.88 -12.84
CA ALA A 63 -13.81 -12.29 -11.72
C ALA A 63 -12.85 -11.78 -10.64
N THR A 64 -11.79 -12.52 -10.33
CA THR A 64 -10.75 -12.08 -9.38
C THR A 64 -10.02 -10.85 -9.90
N PHE A 65 -9.67 -10.82 -11.19
CA PHE A 65 -9.04 -9.66 -11.80
C PHE A 65 -9.95 -8.41 -11.75
N LEU A 66 -11.22 -8.55 -12.13
CA LEU A 66 -12.21 -7.47 -12.04
C LEU A 66 -12.40 -6.99 -10.60
N PHE A 67 -12.46 -7.90 -9.63
CA PHE A 67 -12.56 -7.56 -8.21
C PHE A 67 -11.34 -6.76 -7.74
N LEU A 68 -10.12 -7.18 -8.08
CA LEU A 68 -8.89 -6.47 -7.72
C LEU A 68 -8.82 -5.06 -8.36
N MET A 69 -9.27 -4.92 -9.60
CA MET A 69 -9.37 -3.60 -10.25
C MET A 69 -10.40 -2.71 -9.54
N ALA A 70 -11.60 -3.24 -9.25
CA ALA A 70 -12.67 -2.49 -8.58
C ALA A 70 -12.29 -2.07 -7.15
N TYR A 71 -11.53 -2.92 -6.45
CA TYR A 71 -11.07 -2.64 -5.09
C TYR A 71 -9.91 -1.62 -5.05
N ASN A 72 -9.42 -1.14 -6.21
CA ASN A 72 -8.27 -0.22 -6.29
C ASN A 72 -7.08 -0.71 -5.46
N TYR A 73 -6.83 -2.02 -5.44
CA TYR A 73 -5.82 -2.64 -4.57
C TYR A 73 -4.41 -2.04 -4.79
N THR A 74 -4.18 -1.38 -5.92
CA THR A 74 -2.89 -0.79 -6.29
C THR A 74 -3.01 0.63 -6.86
N SER A 75 -3.81 1.52 -6.25
CA SER A 75 -3.78 2.95 -6.63
C SER A 75 -2.33 3.47 -6.68
N PRO A 76 -1.87 4.06 -7.80
CA PRO A 76 -0.49 4.50 -7.93
C PRO A 76 -0.22 5.66 -6.98
N LYS A 77 0.92 5.61 -6.30
CA LYS A 77 1.43 6.74 -5.50
C LYS A 77 2.53 7.45 -6.24
N ILE A 78 2.36 8.75 -6.42
CA ILE A 78 3.28 9.60 -7.16
C ILE A 78 4.01 10.50 -6.16
N PHE A 79 5.32 10.29 -6.01
CA PHE A 79 6.17 11.11 -5.17
C PHE A 79 6.89 12.15 -6.03
N LEU A 80 6.59 13.42 -5.79
CA LEU A 80 7.20 14.56 -6.46
C LEU A 80 8.29 15.12 -5.57
N ILE A 81 9.53 15.00 -6.02
CA ILE A 81 10.73 15.34 -5.27
C ILE A 81 11.38 16.56 -5.92
N PRO A 82 11.83 17.58 -5.16
CA PRO A 82 12.53 18.72 -5.73
C PRO A 82 13.74 18.28 -6.56
N LYS A 83 13.94 18.88 -7.74
CA LYS A 83 15.09 18.57 -8.61
C LYS A 83 16.42 18.72 -7.84
N ASN A 84 17.34 17.80 -8.09
CA ASN A 84 18.65 17.69 -7.43
C ASN A 84 18.61 17.41 -5.92
N TYR A 85 17.45 17.03 -5.37
CA TYR A 85 17.39 16.56 -3.99
C TYR A 85 18.25 15.31 -3.81
N ASN A 86 18.99 15.25 -2.71
CA ASN A 86 19.81 14.12 -2.31
C ASN A 86 19.72 13.98 -0.80
N GLY A 87 19.45 12.77 -0.31
CA GLY A 87 19.28 12.51 1.11
C GLY A 87 17.90 11.98 1.48
N LYS A 88 17.60 12.06 2.76
CA LYS A 88 16.45 11.42 3.40
C LYS A 88 15.16 12.23 3.18
N LEU A 89 14.13 11.56 2.68
CA LEU A 89 12.77 12.07 2.63
C LEU A 89 11.95 11.41 3.73
N ARG A 90 11.04 12.17 4.34
CA ARG A 90 10.16 11.69 5.39
C ARG A 90 8.74 12.15 5.18
N ILE A 91 7.81 11.22 5.27
CA ILE A 91 6.39 11.48 5.36
C ILE A 91 6.00 11.31 6.81
N VAL A 92 5.60 12.39 7.45
CA VAL A 92 4.91 12.39 8.74
C VAL A 92 3.41 12.33 8.44
N TYR A 93 2.67 11.47 9.13
CA TYR A 93 1.25 11.24 8.85
C TYR A 93 0.43 11.18 10.13
N GLU A 94 -0.90 11.26 9.99
CA GLU A 94 -1.85 11.38 11.11
C GLU A 94 -1.67 12.66 11.96
N GLU A 95 -1.03 13.70 11.41
CA GLU A 95 -0.90 15.01 12.06
C GLU A 95 -2.06 15.92 11.65
N LYS A 96 -2.90 16.34 12.61
CA LYS A 96 -4.10 17.16 12.32
C LYS A 96 -3.81 18.44 11.54
N CYS A 97 -2.64 19.04 11.74
CA CYS A 97 -2.19 20.25 11.06
C CYS A 97 -1.61 20.00 9.66
N GLY A 98 -1.37 18.73 9.30
CA GLY A 98 -0.81 18.31 8.03
C GLY A 98 -1.71 18.64 6.85
N GLN A 99 -1.13 18.67 5.65
CA GLN A 99 -1.93 18.88 4.45
C GLN A 99 -2.78 17.64 4.14
N LYS A 100 -3.90 17.84 3.47
CA LYS A 100 -4.72 16.75 2.94
C LYS A 100 -4.04 16.14 1.73
N LEU A 101 -4.11 14.82 1.61
CA LEU A 101 -3.55 14.07 0.50
C LEU A 101 -4.26 14.45 -0.80
N ARG A 102 -3.50 14.99 -1.75
CA ARG A 102 -4.02 15.36 -3.07
C ARG A 102 -4.20 14.10 -3.91
N THR A 103 -5.39 13.93 -4.48
CA THR A 103 -5.69 12.83 -5.41
C THR A 103 -6.01 13.40 -6.79
N GLU A 104 -5.29 12.94 -7.81
CA GLU A 104 -5.49 13.32 -9.22
C GLU A 104 -5.69 12.05 -10.06
N ASP A 105 -6.81 11.93 -10.77
CA ASP A 105 -7.13 10.76 -11.61
C ASP A 105 -6.98 9.40 -10.89
N GLY A 106 -7.37 9.34 -9.61
CA GLY A 106 -7.25 8.15 -8.78
C GLY A 106 -5.82 7.83 -8.31
N LYS A 107 -4.88 8.77 -8.48
CA LYS A 107 -3.48 8.66 -8.02
C LYS A 107 -3.26 9.55 -6.82
N GLU A 108 -2.62 9.01 -5.79
CA GLU A 108 -2.22 9.76 -4.60
C GLU A 108 -0.93 10.54 -4.91
N ILE A 109 -0.93 11.86 -4.72
CA ILE A 109 0.19 12.73 -5.04
C ILE A 109 0.85 13.22 -3.74
N PHE A 110 2.13 12.90 -3.59
CA PHE A 110 2.98 13.27 -2.46
C PHE A 110 4.02 14.29 -2.92
N GLU A 111 3.77 15.57 -2.63
CA GLU A 111 4.66 16.66 -3.04
C GLU A 111 5.61 17.04 -1.91
N PHE A 112 6.88 16.68 -2.06
CA PHE A 112 7.88 16.94 -1.03
C PHE A 112 8.37 18.39 -1.06
N PRO A 113 8.35 19.10 0.08
CA PRO A 113 9.03 20.37 0.22
C PRO A 113 10.56 20.21 0.16
N LYS A 114 11.28 21.33 -0.01
CA LYS A 114 12.75 21.36 -0.13
C LYS A 114 13.51 20.81 1.08
N ASN A 115 12.89 20.81 2.27
CA ASN A 115 13.48 20.23 3.47
C ASN A 115 13.32 18.69 3.52
N GLY A 116 12.56 18.09 2.59
CA GLY A 116 12.32 16.65 2.51
C GLY A 116 11.30 16.10 3.50
N ILE A 117 10.62 16.94 4.28
CA ILE A 117 9.66 16.52 5.30
C ILE A 117 8.24 16.93 4.88
N LEU A 118 7.44 15.94 4.52
CA LEU A 118 6.04 16.10 4.14
C LEU A 118 5.14 15.73 5.33
N ILE A 119 4.27 16.64 5.78
CA ILE A 119 3.31 16.36 6.86
C ILE A 119 1.91 16.19 6.28
N LEU A 120 1.27 15.06 6.59
CA LEU A 120 -0.07 14.68 6.14
C LEU A 120 -1.04 14.53 7.31
N SER A 121 -2.30 14.88 7.06
CA SER A 121 -3.39 14.69 8.02
C SER A 121 -4.00 13.29 7.97
N GLU A 122 -3.97 12.62 6.82
CA GLU A 122 -4.47 11.26 6.68
C GLU A 122 -3.41 10.21 7.05
N LYS A 123 -3.85 8.95 7.15
CA LYS A 123 -2.96 7.80 7.29
C LYS A 123 -2.17 7.58 6.02
N PHE A 124 -0.89 7.27 6.17
CA PHE A 124 -0.09 6.78 5.06
C PHE A 124 -0.24 5.25 4.95
N ASN A 125 -0.88 4.80 3.87
CA ASN A 125 -0.90 3.38 3.53
C ASN A 125 0.46 3.00 2.91
N GLY A 126 1.05 1.84 3.26
CA GLY A 126 2.33 1.35 2.75
C GLY A 126 2.29 0.67 1.37
N ASN A 127 1.16 0.68 0.65
CA ASN A 127 1.03 0.03 -0.67
C ASN A 127 2.20 0.32 -1.63
N ILE A 128 2.72 -0.74 -2.26
CA ILE A 128 4.00 -0.77 -3.00
C ILE A 128 4.01 -0.15 -4.41
N ASN A 129 2.88 0.33 -4.94
CA ASN A 129 2.82 0.88 -6.30
C ASN A 129 3.33 2.33 -6.38
N HIS A 130 4.62 2.52 -6.10
CA HIS A 130 5.28 3.81 -6.03
C HIS A 130 5.88 4.24 -7.37
N LYS A 131 5.73 5.51 -7.72
CA LYS A 131 6.47 6.17 -8.81
C LYS A 131 7.09 7.45 -8.30
N TYR A 132 8.37 7.66 -8.62
CA TYR A 132 9.15 8.79 -8.12
C TYR A 132 9.53 9.70 -9.28
N TYR A 133 9.43 11.01 -9.08
CA TYR A 133 9.80 12.01 -10.07
C TYR A 133 10.57 13.16 -9.43
N PHE A 134 11.65 13.60 -10.09
CA PHE A 134 12.17 14.94 -9.86
C PHE A 134 11.27 15.96 -10.54
N VAL A 135 10.99 17.05 -9.84
CA VAL A 135 10.22 18.18 -10.36
C VAL A 135 11.09 19.43 -10.34
N ASP A 136 11.24 20.07 -11.50
CA ASP A 136 11.96 21.33 -11.61
C ASP A 136 11.07 22.54 -11.27
N SER A 137 11.65 23.74 -11.25
CA SER A 137 10.91 24.98 -10.94
C SER A 137 9.84 25.33 -11.97
N LYS A 138 9.82 24.68 -13.14
CA LYS A 138 8.83 24.84 -14.20
C LYS A 138 7.75 23.74 -14.15
N GLY A 139 7.83 22.81 -13.19
CA GLY A 139 6.90 21.69 -13.05
C GLY A 139 7.21 20.49 -13.96
N ILE A 140 8.35 20.48 -14.64
CA ILE A 140 8.74 19.36 -15.52
C ILE A 140 9.16 18.17 -14.65
N LYS A 141 8.54 17.02 -14.93
CA LYS A 141 8.75 15.76 -14.20
C LYS A 141 9.79 14.89 -14.91
N THR A 142 10.78 14.40 -14.17
CA THR A 142 11.77 13.42 -14.64
C THR A 142 11.68 12.19 -13.76
N GLU A 143 11.36 11.03 -14.34
CA GLU A 143 11.18 9.79 -13.58
C GLU A 143 12.48 9.30 -12.94
N ILE A 144 12.37 8.78 -11.73
CA ILE A 144 13.47 8.21 -10.94
C ILE A 144 13.09 6.76 -10.62
N PRO A 145 13.94 5.78 -10.93
CA PRO A 145 13.68 4.40 -10.55
C PRO A 145 13.72 4.20 -9.03
N GLN A 146 12.90 3.29 -8.52
CA GLN A 146 13.08 2.77 -7.17
C GLN A 146 14.31 1.84 -7.15
N ALA A 147 15.10 1.91 -6.08
CA ALA A 147 16.21 0.97 -5.86
C ALA A 147 15.65 -0.46 -5.69
N ASN A 148 16.30 -1.42 -6.35
CA ASN A 148 15.98 -2.83 -6.15
C ASN A 148 16.50 -3.28 -4.78
N ILE A 149 15.71 -4.10 -4.06
CA ILE A 149 16.04 -4.59 -2.71
C ILE A 149 17.35 -5.39 -2.75
N ASP A 150 17.56 -6.13 -3.83
CA ASP A 150 18.74 -6.99 -4.00
C ASP A 150 20.02 -6.21 -4.34
N LYS A 151 19.94 -4.88 -4.49
CA LYS A 151 21.05 -3.97 -4.86
C LYS A 151 21.79 -4.33 -6.16
N GLN A 152 21.33 -5.33 -6.90
CA GLN A 152 21.90 -5.70 -8.20
C GLN A 152 21.52 -4.65 -9.25
N ASN A 153 22.49 -4.21 -10.06
CA ASN A 153 22.29 -3.24 -11.13
C ASN A 153 21.65 -1.91 -10.69
N LEU A 154 22.08 -1.37 -9.53
CA LEU A 154 21.68 -0.05 -9.06
C LEU A 154 21.95 1.02 -10.13
N ARG A 155 20.88 1.62 -10.64
CA ARG A 155 20.96 2.79 -11.53
C ARG A 155 20.78 4.04 -10.69
N PHE A 156 21.63 5.04 -10.90
CA PHE A 156 21.49 6.33 -10.23
C PHE A 156 21.01 7.40 -11.22
N PRO A 157 20.19 8.36 -10.78
CA PRO A 157 19.61 8.47 -9.43
C PRO A 157 18.54 7.39 -9.16
N ASN A 158 18.33 7.04 -7.89
CA ASN A 158 17.24 6.15 -7.47
C ASN A 158 16.63 6.55 -6.11
N VAL A 159 15.49 5.96 -5.77
CA VAL A 159 14.87 6.09 -4.45
C VAL A 159 14.88 4.75 -3.72
N SER A 160 15.51 4.70 -2.56
CA SER A 160 15.45 3.58 -1.62
C SER A 160 14.29 3.77 -0.65
N ILE A 161 13.50 2.73 -0.44
CA ILE A 161 12.55 2.66 0.67
C ILE A 161 13.35 2.28 1.92
N LEU A 162 13.21 3.06 2.99
CA LEU A 162 13.83 2.74 4.28
C LEU A 162 12.81 2.01 5.15
N GLY A 163 12.35 2.64 6.23
CA GLY A 163 11.39 2.05 7.16
C GLY A 163 10.30 3.03 7.56
N ALA A 164 9.31 2.50 8.27
CA ALA A 164 8.31 3.27 8.97
C ALA A 164 8.46 3.07 10.48
N GLY A 165 8.05 4.06 11.25
CA GLY A 165 8.15 4.00 12.70
C GLY A 165 7.42 5.13 13.40
N THR A 166 7.60 5.17 14.71
CA THR A 166 7.06 6.19 15.60
C THR A 166 8.22 6.73 16.41
N MET A 167 8.37 8.05 16.48
CA MET A 167 9.38 8.74 17.30
C MET A 167 8.70 9.69 18.28
N SER A 168 9.28 9.86 19.47
CA SER A 168 8.82 10.83 20.47
C SER A 168 10.05 11.53 21.04
N ASP A 169 9.95 12.85 21.22
CA ASP A 169 10.97 13.69 21.85
C ASP A 169 10.78 13.81 23.37
N LYS A 170 9.65 13.30 23.89
CA LYS A 170 9.31 13.30 25.32
C LYS A 170 9.71 11.97 25.98
N GLU A 171 9.87 12.01 27.30
CA GLU A 171 10.21 10.82 28.10
C GLU A 171 9.25 9.66 27.79
N ILE A 172 9.83 8.51 27.41
CA ILE A 172 9.10 7.28 27.19
C ILE A 172 8.46 6.86 28.51
N LYS A 173 7.14 7.03 28.64
CA LYS A 173 6.40 6.51 29.79
C LYS A 173 6.40 4.98 29.73
N ILE A 174 7.19 4.37 30.61
CA ILE A 174 7.29 2.91 30.72
C ILE A 174 5.88 2.32 30.90
N GLY A 175 5.48 1.40 30.02
CA GLY A 175 4.17 0.75 30.04
C GLY A 175 3.11 1.37 29.12
N VAL A 176 3.41 2.48 28.43
CA VAL A 176 2.54 3.05 27.39
C VAL A 176 3.16 2.73 26.02
N SER A 177 2.43 2.03 25.16
CA SER A 177 2.88 1.84 23.77
C SER A 177 2.91 3.21 23.07
N SER A 178 3.99 3.47 22.31
CA SER A 178 4.17 4.70 21.54
C SER A 178 3.05 4.96 20.54
N ASP A 179 2.26 3.94 20.19
CA ASP A 179 1.06 4.10 19.35
C ASP A 179 -0.08 4.88 20.02
N TYR A 180 -0.07 5.00 21.35
CA TYR A 180 -1.08 5.73 22.13
C TYR A 180 -0.56 7.06 22.68
N ASP A 181 0.70 7.40 22.41
CA ASP A 181 1.25 8.70 22.75
C ASP A 181 0.77 9.72 21.72
N ILE A 182 -0.13 10.62 22.14
CA ILE A 182 -0.70 11.69 21.31
C ILE A 182 0.37 12.64 20.76
N ASP A 183 1.55 12.68 21.39
CA ASP A 183 2.65 13.54 21.00
C ASP A 183 3.60 12.84 20.02
N ALA A 184 3.53 11.51 19.90
CA ALA A 184 4.43 10.74 19.08
C ALA A 184 4.19 10.96 17.58
N VAL A 185 5.29 11.12 16.86
CA VAL A 185 5.32 11.40 15.43
C VAL A 185 5.46 10.08 14.68
N LYS A 186 4.44 9.74 13.90
CA LYS A 186 4.47 8.57 13.01
C LYS A 186 5.02 8.97 11.65
N TYR A 187 5.90 8.14 11.12
CA TYR A 187 6.63 8.50 9.91
C TYR A 187 6.97 7.31 9.01
N THR A 188 7.24 7.61 7.74
CA THR A 188 7.86 6.70 6.78
C THR A 188 8.98 7.41 6.05
N ASP A 189 10.13 6.73 5.98
CA ASP A 189 11.37 7.26 5.41
C ASP A 189 11.71 6.63 4.06
N PHE A 190 12.24 7.48 3.19
CA PHE A 190 12.82 7.13 1.91
C PHE A 190 14.18 7.82 1.79
N PHE A 191 15.01 7.37 0.86
CA PHE A 191 16.29 8.01 0.58
C PHE A 191 16.48 8.18 -0.91
N VAL A 192 16.80 9.40 -1.33
CA VAL A 192 17.12 9.71 -2.73
C VAL A 192 18.63 9.61 -2.89
N ASN A 193 19.08 8.64 -3.68
CA ASN A 193 20.48 8.41 -3.97
C ASN A 193 20.84 9.01 -5.33
N GLN A 194 21.82 9.92 -5.36
CA GLN A 194 22.39 10.45 -6.61
C GLN A 194 23.59 9.63 -7.11
N LYS A 195 24.24 8.86 -6.23
CA LYS A 195 25.43 8.05 -6.53
C LYS A 195 25.52 6.88 -5.56
N GLU A 196 26.39 5.94 -5.87
CA GLU A 196 26.79 4.87 -4.95
C GLU A 196 27.52 5.48 -3.74
N ASN A 197 27.16 5.03 -2.54
CA ASN A 197 27.51 5.54 -1.21
C ASN A 197 26.77 6.79 -0.68
N ASP A 198 26.17 6.60 0.50
CA ASP A 198 26.61 7.25 1.74
C ASP A 198 26.49 6.19 2.85
N ASP A 199 27.57 5.92 3.59
CA ASP A 199 27.50 5.08 4.80
C ASP A 199 26.46 5.67 5.77
N PHE A 200 25.83 4.81 6.58
CA PHE A 200 24.91 5.27 7.60
C PHE A 200 25.62 6.23 8.56
N ASP A 201 25.23 7.50 8.54
CA ASP A 201 25.79 8.54 9.40
C ASP A 201 24.76 8.92 10.48
N TYR A 202 24.98 8.37 11.67
CA TYR A 202 24.12 8.61 12.82
C TYR A 202 23.93 10.10 13.16
N LYS A 203 24.93 10.95 12.90
CA LYS A 203 24.79 12.40 13.16
C LYS A 203 23.87 13.07 12.14
N LYS A 204 23.89 12.63 10.88
CA LYS A 204 22.93 13.12 9.85
C LYS A 204 21.51 12.70 10.22
N GLU A 205 21.33 11.47 10.70
CA GLU A 205 20.03 10.96 11.15
C GLU A 205 19.47 11.78 12.32
N GLN A 206 20.27 11.97 13.39
CA GLN A 206 19.84 12.80 14.53
C GLN A 206 19.47 14.23 14.13
N LYS A 207 20.24 14.84 13.21
CA LYS A 207 19.95 16.19 12.72
C LYS A 207 18.64 16.23 11.95
N PHE A 208 18.35 15.20 11.16
CA PHE A 208 17.12 15.10 10.39
C PHE A 208 15.90 14.82 11.29
N ASP A 209 16.05 14.00 12.32
CA ASP A 209 15.03 13.79 13.36
C ASP A 209 14.73 15.09 14.12
N SER A 210 15.78 15.82 14.53
CA SER A 210 15.65 17.14 15.17
C SER A 210 14.91 18.15 14.28
N LEU A 211 15.24 18.16 12.98
CA LEU A 211 14.53 18.99 12.00
C LEU A 211 13.06 18.57 11.86
N THR A 212 12.78 17.27 11.92
CA THR A 212 11.41 16.74 11.86
C THR A 212 10.57 17.27 13.00
N PHE A 213 11.05 17.15 14.24
CA PHE A 213 10.35 17.69 15.42
C PHE A 213 10.09 19.19 15.28
N ALA A 214 11.10 19.98 14.88
CA ALA A 214 10.93 21.41 14.66
C ALA A 214 9.85 21.73 13.61
N VAL A 215 9.77 20.97 12.51
CA VAL A 215 8.75 21.18 11.46
C VAL A 215 7.36 20.75 11.95
N VAL A 216 7.26 19.66 12.72
CA VAL A 216 6.00 19.18 13.31
C VAL A 216 5.50 20.15 14.38
N ASP A 217 6.36 20.67 15.25
CA ASP A 217 5.97 21.65 16.26
C ASP A 217 5.49 22.95 15.62
N LEU A 218 6.18 23.43 14.58
CA LEU A 218 5.72 24.58 13.80
C LEU A 218 4.37 24.32 13.11
N CYS A 219 4.05 23.07 12.79
CA CYS A 219 2.77 22.68 12.22
C CYS A 219 1.67 22.68 13.30
N ARG A 220 1.94 22.08 14.47
CA ARG A 220 0.99 21.95 15.58
C ARG A 220 0.65 23.30 16.24
N ASN A 221 1.56 24.27 16.17
CA ASN A 221 1.40 25.61 16.77
C ASN A 221 0.81 26.68 15.82
N LYS A 222 0.38 26.30 14.61
CA LYS A 222 -0.37 27.17 13.70
C LYS A 222 -1.87 27.11 13.97
#